data_AF-A0A1V5DXH1-F1
#
_entry.id   AF-A0A1V5DXH1-F1
#
_cell.length_a   1.000
_cell.length_b   1.000
_cell.length_c   1.000
_cell.angle_alpha   90.00
_cell.angle_beta   90.00
_cell.angle_gamma   90.00
#
_symmetry.space_group_name_H-M   'P 1'
#
loop_
_entity.id
_entity.type
_entity.pdbx_description
1 polymer ?
#
loop_
_entity_poly.entity_id
_entity_poly.type
_entity_poly.pdbx_seq_one_letter_code
_entity_poly.pdbx_strand_id
1 'polypeptide(L)'
;MSLKKIPDYNLKQKILYVDHSTAETLQNYGDLFYAEGNYSDALDFYQKAKFTEGLQKIKNIALETGDTMLFQRVAKALSWEPASADWENLARTALNLKKYLFARHALEKTRNEELLNSLKQIMQAEEHEKIS
;
A
#
# COMPACT_ATOMS: atom_id res chain seq x y z
N MET A 1 3.43 18.94 20.85
CA MET A 1 3.43 20.05 19.87
C MET A 1 2.50 19.66 18.72
N SER A 2 1.47 20.45 18.41
CA SER A 2 0.56 20.13 17.30
C SER A 2 1.24 20.42 15.96
N LEU A 3 1.65 19.38 15.25
CA LEU A 3 1.98 19.46 13.83
C LEU A 3 0.66 19.76 13.10
N LYS A 4 0.46 21.00 12.66
CA LYS A 4 -0.83 21.46 12.10
C LYS A 4 -0.91 21.42 10.57
N LYS A 5 0.18 21.06 9.87
CA LYS A 5 0.23 21.07 8.41
C LYS A 5 1.03 19.89 7.88
N ILE A 6 0.51 19.29 6.81
CA ILE A 6 1.24 18.33 5.99
C ILE A 6 2.47 19.05 5.43
N PRO A 7 3.68 18.49 5.58
CA PRO A 7 4.87 19.08 5.01
C PRO A 7 4.87 18.96 3.48
N ASP A 8 5.23 20.04 2.78
CA ASP A 8 5.49 20.00 1.34
C ASP A 8 6.68 19.08 1.03
N TYR A 9 6.85 18.70 -0.25
CA TYR A 9 7.87 17.74 -0.69
C TYR A 9 9.28 18.02 -0.12
N ASN A 10 9.73 19.28 -0.18
CA ASN A 10 11.06 19.68 0.32
C ASN A 10 11.17 19.49 1.84
N LEU A 11 10.11 19.82 2.58
CA LEU A 11 10.07 19.68 4.03
C LEU A 11 9.98 18.20 4.43
N LYS A 12 9.20 17.39 3.71
CA LYS A 12 9.15 15.92 3.88
C LYS A 12 10.55 15.31 3.76
N GLN A 13 11.28 15.62 2.68
CA GLN A 13 12.63 15.09 2.44
C GLN A 13 13.59 15.51 3.55
N LYS A 14 13.51 16.77 4.00
CA LYS A 14 14.32 17.27 5.11
C LYS A 14 14.06 16.48 6.39
N ILE A 15 12.79 16.29 6.77
CA ILE A 15 12.42 15.59 8.01
C ILE A 15 12.87 14.12 7.98
N LEU A 16 12.76 13.44 6.82
CA LEU A 16 13.06 12.01 6.69
C LEU A 16 14.57 11.70 6.61
N TYR A 17 15.36 12.60 6.01
CA TYR A 17 16.74 12.28 5.63
C TYR A 17 17.80 13.26 6.14
N VAL A 18 17.42 14.48 6.47
CA VAL A 18 18.37 15.54 6.86
C VAL A 18 18.31 15.83 8.35
N ASP A 19 17.10 15.95 8.90
CA ASP A 19 16.91 16.22 10.31
C ASP A 19 17.00 14.91 11.12
N HIS A 20 17.66 14.97 12.28
CA HIS A 20 17.65 13.90 13.28
C HIS A 20 16.34 13.92 14.08
N SER A 21 15.22 13.84 13.36
CA SER A 21 13.88 13.84 13.93
C SER A 21 13.71 12.64 14.86
N THR A 22 13.11 12.87 16.03
CA THR A 22 12.80 11.78 16.97
C THR A 22 11.76 10.83 16.38
N ALA A 23 11.75 9.58 16.86
CA ALA A 23 10.75 8.60 16.44
C ALA A 23 9.31 9.10 16.68
N GLU A 24 9.06 9.80 17.80
CA GLU A 24 7.77 10.43 18.10
C GLU A 24 7.37 11.50 17.06
N THR A 25 8.32 12.34 16.64
CA THR A 25 8.07 13.36 15.61
C THR A 25 7.72 12.71 14.27
N LEU A 26 8.47 11.68 13.88
CA LEU A 26 8.24 10.92 12.65
C LEU A 26 6.90 10.19 12.69
N GLN A 27 6.53 9.60 13.82
CA GLN A 27 5.22 8.98 14.03
C GLN A 27 4.10 10.01 13.85
N ASN A 28 4.22 11.18 14.47
CA ASN A 28 3.20 12.22 14.35
C ASN A 28 3.02 12.68 12.89
N TYR A 29 4.09 12.78 12.10
CA TYR A 29 3.97 13.04 10.67
C TYR A 29 3.32 11.87 9.92
N GLY A 30 3.67 10.63 10.25
CA GLY A 30 3.02 9.45 9.70
C GLY A 30 1.51 9.46 9.95
N ASP A 31 1.09 9.80 11.17
CA ASP A 31 -0.32 9.93 11.54
C ASP A 31 -1.04 11.05 10.79
N LEU A 32 -0.35 12.17 10.52
CA LEU A 32 -0.90 13.25 9.67
C LEU A 32 -1.12 12.78 8.24
N PHE A 33 -0.14 12.15 7.60
CA PHE A 33 -0.29 11.62 6.25
C PHE A 33 -1.36 10.52 6.19
N TYR A 34 -1.46 9.69 7.25
CA TYR A 34 -2.48 8.66 7.35
C TYR A 34 -3.89 9.26 7.40
N ALA A 35 -4.10 10.31 8.21
CA ALA A 35 -5.38 10.99 8.35
C ALA A 35 -5.86 11.62 7.03
N GLU A 36 -4.93 12.02 6.16
CA GLU A 36 -5.20 12.63 4.86
C GLU A 36 -5.33 11.61 3.73
N GLY A 37 -5.25 10.31 4.03
CA GLY A 37 -5.32 9.23 3.03
C GLY A 37 -4.04 9.03 2.22
N ASN A 38 -2.96 9.75 2.53
CA ASN A 38 -1.66 9.66 1.88
C ASN A 38 -0.84 8.50 2.48
N TYR A 39 -1.34 7.27 2.33
CA TYR A 39 -0.79 6.08 2.99
C TYR A 39 0.64 5.73 2.56
N SER A 40 1.03 6.05 1.33
CA SER A 40 2.40 5.84 0.85
C SER A 40 3.40 6.73 1.60
N ASP A 41 3.05 7.99 1.84
CA ASP A 41 3.88 8.90 2.62
C ASP A 41 3.89 8.50 4.09
N ALA A 42 2.72 8.15 4.65
CA ALA A 42 2.61 7.67 6.02
C ALA A 42 3.52 6.45 6.29
N LEU A 43 3.58 5.51 5.34
CA LEU A 43 4.49 4.36 5.40
C LEU A 43 5.96 4.80 5.52
N ASP A 44 6.41 5.76 4.72
CA ASP A 44 7.81 6.22 4.76
C ASP A 44 8.17 6.77 6.15
N PHE A 45 7.26 7.55 6.75
CA PHE A 45 7.42 8.08 8.10
C PHE A 45 7.41 6.99 9.18
N TYR A 46 6.45 6.08 9.13
CA TYR A 46 6.37 4.97 10.08
C TYR A 46 7.58 4.03 9.97
N GLN A 47 8.06 3.75 8.76
CA GLN A 47 9.25 2.95 8.54
C GLN A 47 10.48 3.63 9.13
N LYS A 48 10.65 4.94 8.94
CA LYS A 48 11.75 5.70 9.54
C LYS A 48 11.66 5.74 11.07
N ALA A 49 10.45 5.86 11.60
CA ALA A 49 10.16 5.83 13.04
C ALA A 49 10.32 4.43 13.67
N LYS A 50 10.44 3.36 12.85
CA LYS A 50 10.32 1.96 13.27
C LYS A 50 8.99 1.68 14.00
N PHE A 51 7.92 2.38 13.60
CA PHE A 51 6.63 2.30 14.25
C PHE A 51 5.79 1.16 13.66
N THR A 52 5.93 -0.03 14.25
CA THR A 52 5.28 -1.26 13.78
C THR A 52 3.76 -1.16 13.75
N GLU A 53 3.14 -0.53 14.75
CA GLU A 53 1.68 -0.40 14.82
C GLU A 53 1.13 0.43 13.65
N GLY A 54 1.80 1.53 13.29
CA GLY A 54 1.45 2.33 12.12
C GLY A 54 1.58 1.55 10.82
N LEU A 55 2.66 0.77 10.67
CA LEU A 55 2.83 -0.13 9.53
C LEU A 55 1.71 -1.20 9.47
N GLN A 56 1.28 -1.77 10.60
CA GLN A 56 0.15 -2.70 10.61
C GLN A 56 -1.17 -2.04 10.16
N LYS A 57 -1.41 -0.78 10.54
CA LYS A 57 -2.56 -0.01 10.03
C LYS A 57 -2.51 0.14 8.51
N ILE A 58 -1.35 0.54 7.97
CA ILE A 58 -1.15 0.67 6.52
C ILE A 58 -1.37 -0.67 5.80
N LYS A 59 -0.93 -1.79 6.40
CA LYS A 59 -1.16 -3.13 5.86
C LYS A 59 -2.65 -3.45 5.74
N ASN A 60 -3.43 -3.14 6.76
CA ASN A 60 -4.87 -3.38 6.75
C ASN A 60 -5.56 -2.54 5.66
N ILE A 61 -5.22 -1.25 5.57
CA ILE A 61 -5.72 -0.36 4.52
C ILE A 61 -5.36 -0.89 3.12
N ALA A 62 -4.14 -1.38 2.92
CA ALA A 62 -3.73 -1.95 1.63
C ALA A 62 -4.55 -3.18 1.25
N LEU A 63 -4.87 -4.05 2.22
CA LEU A 63 -5.75 -5.21 2.03
C LEU A 63 -7.19 -4.80 1.70
N GLU A 64 -7.74 -3.81 2.42
CA GLU A 64 -9.11 -3.32 2.23
C GLU A 64 -9.29 -2.59 0.91
N THR A 65 -8.28 -1.80 0.50
CA THR A 65 -8.31 -1.02 -0.74
C THR A 65 -7.83 -1.80 -1.96
N GLY A 66 -7.31 -3.02 -1.77
CA GLY A 66 -6.71 -3.81 -2.85
C GLY A 66 -5.45 -3.17 -3.44
N ASP A 67 -4.72 -2.35 -2.68
CA ASP A 67 -3.49 -1.71 -3.14
C ASP A 67 -2.27 -2.64 -2.96
N THR A 68 -1.99 -3.40 -4.00
CA THR A 68 -0.87 -4.34 -4.08
C THR A 68 0.50 -3.68 -3.89
N MET A 69 0.68 -2.45 -4.37
CA MET A 69 1.97 -1.77 -4.26
C MET A 69 2.24 -1.38 -2.81
N LEU A 70 1.23 -0.81 -2.15
CA LEU A 70 1.30 -0.43 -0.75
C LEU A 70 1.50 -1.66 0.15
N PHE A 71 0.77 -2.74 -0.12
CA PHE A 71 0.91 -4.01 0.59
C PHE A 71 2.33 -4.60 0.47
N GLN A 72 2.91 -4.59 -0.73
CA GLN A 72 4.29 -5.06 -0.92
C GLN A 72 5.31 -4.21 -0.16
N ARG A 73 5.13 -2.88 -0.18
CA ARG A 73 6.02 -1.95 0.53
C ARG A 73 5.98 -2.15 2.03
N VAL A 74 4.78 -2.33 2.61
CA VAL A 74 4.63 -2.50 4.06
C VAL A 74 5.11 -3.87 4.52
N ALA A 75 4.91 -4.92 3.72
CA ALA A 75 5.49 -6.23 3.98
C ALA A 75 7.02 -6.16 4.05
N LYS A 76 7.65 -5.48 3.09
CA LYS A 76 9.09 -5.21 3.10
C LYS A 76 9.54 -4.38 4.31
N ALA A 77 8.79 -3.35 4.69
CA ALA A 77 9.10 -2.51 5.85
C ALA A 77 9.01 -3.29 7.18
N LEU A 78 8.10 -4.26 7.25
CA LEU A 78 7.94 -5.17 8.40
C LEU A 78 8.89 -6.38 8.35
N SER A 79 9.70 -6.52 7.30
CA SER A 79 10.47 -7.73 7.02
C SER A 79 9.61 -9.00 7.07
N TRP A 80 8.35 -8.88 6.66
CA TRP A 80 7.38 -9.96 6.59
C TRP A 80 7.27 -10.44 5.15
N GLU A 81 7.33 -11.76 4.96
CA GLU A 81 7.12 -12.40 3.66
C GLU A 81 5.67 -12.88 3.57
N PRO A 82 4.81 -12.24 2.76
CA PRO A 82 3.43 -12.67 2.61
C PRO A 82 3.36 -14.01 1.88
N ALA A 83 2.49 -14.90 2.34
CA ALA A 83 2.25 -16.17 1.68
C ALA A 83 1.46 -15.97 0.38
N SER A 84 1.47 -16.98 -0.49
CA SER A 84 0.63 -16.97 -1.71
C SER A 84 -0.84 -16.68 -1.39
N ALA A 85 -1.35 -17.19 -0.27
CA ALA A 85 -2.73 -16.96 0.15
C ALA A 85 -3.03 -15.48 0.46
N ASP A 86 -2.05 -14.74 1.01
CA ASP A 86 -2.21 -13.30 1.27
C ASP A 86 -2.32 -12.51 -0.04
N TRP A 87 -1.49 -12.86 -1.02
CA TRP A 87 -1.53 -12.27 -2.37
C TRP A 87 -2.83 -12.61 -3.10
N GLU A 88 -3.34 -13.84 -2.96
CA GLU A 88 -4.64 -14.24 -3.53
C GLU A 88 -5.80 -13.46 -2.91
N ASN A 89 -5.80 -13.28 -1.58
CA ASN A 89 -6.83 -12.50 -0.88
C ASN A 89 -6.80 -11.03 -1.34
N LEU A 90 -5.62 -10.43 -1.41
CA LEU A 90 -5.43 -9.07 -1.93
C LEU A 90 -5.90 -8.95 -3.39
N ALA A 91 -5.57 -9.93 -4.23
CA ALA A 91 -6.01 -9.96 -5.63
C ALA A 91 -7.54 -10.02 -5.75
N ARG A 92 -8.21 -10.82 -4.90
CA ARG A 92 -9.67 -10.90 -4.85
C ARG A 92 -10.30 -9.57 -4.45
N THR A 93 -9.76 -8.88 -3.45
CA THR A 93 -10.24 -7.54 -3.09
C THR A 93 -10.05 -6.56 -4.23
N ALA A 94 -8.88 -6.55 -4.87
CA ALA A 94 -8.61 -5.70 -6.03
C ALA A 94 -9.55 -6.00 -7.20
N LEU A 95 -9.86 -7.27 -7.46
CA LEU A 95 -10.85 -7.71 -8.46
C LEU A 95 -12.25 -7.16 -8.16
N ASN A 96 -12.71 -7.28 -6.92
CA ASN A 96 -14.02 -6.77 -6.50
C ASN A 96 -14.12 -5.25 -6.66
N LEU A 97 -12.99 -4.54 -6.51
CA LEU A 97 -12.89 -3.10 -6.72
C LEU A 97 -12.61 -2.71 -8.19
N LYS A 98 -12.66 -3.66 -9.13
CA LYS A 98 -12.32 -3.50 -10.55
C LYS A 98 -10.90 -2.94 -10.79
N LYS A 99 -10.00 -3.13 -9.83
CA LYS A 99 -8.58 -2.74 -9.89
C LYS A 99 -7.74 -3.87 -10.53
N TYR A 100 -8.04 -4.19 -11.79
CA TYR A 100 -7.47 -5.36 -12.47
C TYR A 100 -5.94 -5.38 -12.54
N LEU A 101 -5.30 -4.22 -12.71
CA LEU A 101 -3.83 -4.13 -12.74
C LEU A 101 -3.21 -4.51 -11.39
N PHE A 102 -3.82 -4.08 -10.29
CA PHE A 102 -3.38 -4.43 -8.94
C PHE A 102 -3.60 -5.91 -8.66
N ALA A 103 -4.77 -6.44 -9.04
CA ALA A 103 -5.06 -7.86 -8.93
C ALA A 103 -4.07 -8.71 -9.73
N ARG A 104 -3.74 -8.29 -10.96
CA ARG A 104 -2.75 -8.96 -11.80
C ARG A 104 -1.41 -9.01 -11.10
N HIS A 105 -0.92 -7.86 -10.62
CA HIS A 105 0.38 -7.81 -9.97
C HIS A 105 0.44 -8.68 -8.71
N ALA A 106 -0.65 -8.77 -7.94
CA ALA A 106 -0.73 -9.65 -6.79
C ALA A 106 -0.67 -11.13 -7.21
N LEU A 107 -1.42 -11.52 -8.25
CA LEU A 107 -1.39 -12.88 -8.79
C LEU A 107 -0.04 -13.25 -9.42
N GLU A 108 0.68 -12.31 -10.02
CA GLU A 108 2.05 -12.53 -10.53
C GLU A 108 3.05 -12.86 -9.41
N LYS A 109 2.75 -12.50 -8.15
CA LYS A 109 3.54 -12.92 -6.97
C LYS A 109 3.21 -14.34 -6.52
N THR A 110 2.14 -14.92 -7.03
CA THR A 110 1.73 -16.30 -6.78
C THR A 110 2.22 -17.20 -7.92
N ARG A 111 2.15 -18.52 -7.71
CA ARG A 111 2.38 -19.52 -8.79
C ARG A 111 1.06 -19.97 -9.44
N ASN A 112 -0.02 -19.21 -9.26
CA ASN A 112 -1.36 -19.62 -9.64
C ASN A 112 -1.72 -19.10 -11.05
N GLU A 113 -1.32 -19.86 -12.07
CA GLU A 113 -1.57 -19.50 -13.48
C GLU A 113 -3.05 -19.53 -13.85
N GLU A 114 -3.85 -20.37 -13.18
CA GLU A 114 -5.30 -20.47 -13.42
C GLU A 114 -5.98 -19.14 -13.12
N LEU A 115 -5.76 -18.59 -11.91
CA LEU A 115 -6.31 -17.29 -11.52
C LEU A 115 -5.85 -16.15 -12.43
N LEU A 116 -4.59 -16.19 -12.88
CA LEU A 116 -4.04 -15.19 -13.79
C LEU A 116 -4.75 -15.24 -15.15
N ASN A 117 -5.06 -16.43 -15.66
CA ASN A 117 -5.77 -16.60 -16.92
C ASN A 117 -7.25 -16.20 -16.79
N SER A 118 -7.92 -16.55 -15.69
CA SER A 118 -9.28 -16.08 -15.39
C SER A 118 -9.34 -14.54 -15.33
N LEU A 119 -8.37 -13.89 -14.68
CA LEU A 119 -8.27 -12.44 -14.66
C LEU A 119 -8.15 -11.84 -16.07
N LYS A 120 -7.31 -12.40 -16.94
CA LYS A 120 -7.15 -11.93 -18.33
C LYS A 120 -8.48 -11.99 -19.09
N GLN A 121 -9.24 -13.07 -18.92
CA GLN A 121 -10.56 -13.20 -19.55
C GLN A 121 -11.55 -12.13 -19.05
N ILE A 122 -11.57 -11.87 -17.74
CA ILE A 122 -12.41 -10.81 -17.15
C ILE A 122 -12.02 -9.44 -17.71
N MET A 123 -10.72 -9.14 -17.79
CA MET A 123 -10.23 -7.88 -18.36
C MET A 123 -10.64 -7.70 -19.82
N GLN A 124 -10.53 -8.75 -20.64
CA GLN A 124 -10.96 -8.72 -22.04
C GLN A 124 -12.47 -8.52 -22.16
N ALA A 125 -13.27 -9.21 -21.36
CA ALA A 125 -14.73 -9.09 -21.37
C ALA A 125 -15.20 -7.66 -21.01
N GLU A 126 -14.63 -7.05 -19.97
CA GLU A 126 -14.95 -5.67 -19.57
C GLU A 126 -14.50 -4.63 -20.61
N GLU A 127 -13.39 -4.88 -21.33
CA GLU A 127 -12.95 -4.00 -22.42
C GLU A 127 -13.93 -4.05 -23.60
N HIS A 128 -14.41 -5.25 -23.96
CA HIS A 128 -15.43 -5.42 -24.99
C HIS A 128 -16.78 -4.78 -24.63
N GLU A 129 -17.20 -4.85 -23.37
CA GLU A 129 -18.46 -4.24 -22.91
C GLU A 129 -18.42 -2.70 -22.91
N LYS A 130 -17.25 -2.08 -22.68
CA LYS A 130 -17.10 -0.62 -22.72
C LYS A 130 -17.11 -0.02 -24.13
N ILE A 131 -16.86 -0.84 -25.14
CA ILE A 131 -16.73 -0.41 -26.54
C ILE A 131 -18.03 -0.67 -27.33
N SER A 132 -18.95 -1.49 -26.80
CA SER A 132 -20.29 -1.75 -27.36
C SER A 132 -21.33 -0.75 -26.84
#